data_AF-A0A917UIB9-F1
#
_entry.id   AF-A0A917UIB9-F1
#
_cell.length_a   1.000
_cell.length_b   1.000
_cell.length_c   1.000
_cell.angle_alpha   90.00
_cell.angle_beta   90.00
_cell.angle_gamma   90.00
#
_symmetry.space_group_name_H-M   'P 1'
#
loop_
_entity.id
_entity.type
_entity.pdbx_description
1 polymer ?
#
loop_
_entity_poly.entity_id
_entity_poly.type
_entity_poly.pdbx_seq_one_letter_code
_entity_poly.pdbx_strand_id
1 'polypeptide(L)' 'MVKNDRLNHVGYLWAFSALRSSPGADTHYRRRREQGDWHGAAQRHLFNRMIGQLYHCLQARELFDEHIAFPSELAAAA' A
#
# COMPACT_ATOMS: atom_id res chain seq x y z
N MET A 1 20.86 -0.22 12.47
CA MET A 1 19.43 -0.11 12.14
C MET A 1 18.82 -1.49 12.29
N VAL A 2 17.93 -1.69 13.26
CA VAL A 2 17.25 -2.99 13.44
C VAL A 2 16.25 -3.15 12.30
N LYS A 3 16.48 -4.12 11.41
CA LYS A 3 15.56 -4.47 10.33
C LYS A 3 14.76 -5.68 10.77
N ASN A 4 13.44 -5.53 10.87
CA ASN A 4 12.57 -6.67 11.12
C ASN A 4 12.39 -7.46 9.81
N ASP A 5 13.24 -8.45 9.59
CA ASP A 5 13.22 -9.24 8.35
C ASP A 5 11.94 -10.04 8.17
N ARG A 6 11.32 -10.50 9.27
CA ARG A 6 10.02 -11.17 9.22
C ARG A 6 8.93 -10.23 8.71
N LEU A 7 8.87 -9.02 9.25
CA LEU A 7 7.90 -8.02 8.81
C LEU A 7 8.13 -7.61 7.36
N ASN A 8 9.38 -7.46 6.92
CA ASN A 8 9.68 -7.15 5.52
C ASN A 8 9.22 -8.28 4.60
N HIS A 9 9.50 -9.53 4.92
CA HIS A 9 9.10 -10.66 4.10
C HIS A 9 7.57 -10.76 3.99
N VAL A 10 6.86 -10.66 5.11
CA VAL A 10 5.39 -10.65 5.13
C VAL A 10 4.84 -9.44 4.36
N GLY A 11 5.47 -8.27 4.50
CA GLY A 11 5.09 -7.06 3.78
C GLY A 11 5.18 -7.23 2.26
N TYR A 12 6.21 -7.91 1.76
CA TYR A 12 6.33 -8.21 0.33
C TYR A 12 5.22 -9.15 -0.17
N LEU A 13 4.94 -10.23 0.56
CA LEU A 13 3.88 -11.18 0.20
C LEU A 13 2.48 -10.54 0.27
N TRP A 14 2.25 -9.69 1.26
CA TRP A 14 1.01 -8.94 1.40
C TRP A 14 0.82 -7.95 0.26
N ALA A 15 1.83 -7.13 -0.04
CA ALA A 15 1.80 -6.19 -1.15
C ALA A 15 1.55 -6.91 -2.48
N PHE A 16 2.24 -8.03 -2.73
CA PHE A 16 2.05 -8.83 -3.94
C PHE A 16 0.62 -9.37 -4.08
N SER A 17 0.06 -9.93 -3.00
CA SER A 17 -1.32 -10.44 -2.99
C SER A 17 -2.34 -9.33 -3.22
N ALA A 18 -2.10 -8.13 -2.65
CA ALA A 18 -2.99 -6.99 -2.74
C ALA A 18 -3.16 -6.46 -4.16
N LEU A 19 -2.15 -6.58 -5.03
CA LEU A 19 -2.21 -6.12 -6.43
C LEU A 19 -3.39 -6.73 -7.21
N ARG A 20 -3.84 -7.93 -6.83
CA ARG A 20 -4.91 -8.65 -7.53
C ARG A 20 -6.29 -8.36 -6.92
N SER A 21 -6.32 -8.01 -5.63
CA SER A 21 -7.54 -7.88 -4.84
C SER A 21 -8.00 -6.44 -4.67
N SER A 22 -7.12 -5.47 -4.94
CA SER A 22 -7.36 -4.05 -4.73
C SER A 22 -6.91 -3.26 -5.96
N PRO A 23 -7.84 -2.73 -6.77
CA PRO A 23 -7.53 -1.84 -7.89
C PRO A 23 -6.74 -0.60 -7.47
N GLY A 24 -7.01 -0.07 -6.27
CA GLY A 24 -6.27 1.06 -5.70
C GLY A 24 -4.81 0.72 -5.41
N ALA A 25 -4.55 -0.47 -4.87
CA ALA A 25 -3.20 -0.97 -4.62
C ALA A 25 -2.41 -1.20 -5.92
N ASP A 26 -3.03 -1.79 -6.95
CA ASP A 26 -2.39 -1.98 -8.27
C ASP A 26 -2.03 -0.63 -8.91
N THR A 27 -2.97 0.31 -8.91
CA THR A 27 -2.75 1.65 -9.47
C THR A 27 -1.60 2.37 -8.75
N HIS A 28 -1.59 2.32 -7.41
CA HIS A 28 -0.51 2.89 -6.61
C HIS A 28 0.83 2.24 -6.96
N TYR A 29 0.88 0.91 -7.00
CA TYR A 29 2.10 0.17 -7.32
C TYR A 29 2.61 0.46 -8.74
N ARG A 30 1.73 0.49 -9.74
CA ARG A 30 2.08 0.81 -11.13
C ARG A 30 2.64 2.23 -11.26
N ARG A 31 1.99 3.22 -10.64
CA ARG A 31 2.50 4.59 -10.59
C ARG A 31 3.93 4.65 -10.05
N ARG A 32 4.23 3.90 -8.99
CA ARG A 32 5.59 3.81 -8.43
C ARG A 32 6.58 3.17 -9.39
N ARG A 33 6.17 2.10 -10.08
CA ARG A 33 6.99 1.45 -11.13
C ARG A 33 7.27 2.40 -12.29
N GLU A 34 6.30 3.21 -12.71
CA GLU A 34 6.44 4.22 -13.77
C GLU A 34 7.37 5.37 -13.36
N GLN A 35 7.38 5.73 -12.08
CA GLN A 35 8.30 6.73 -11.49
C GLN A 35 9.76 6.22 -11.36
N GLY A 36 10.04 4.98 -11.75
CA GLY A 36 11.39 4.41 -11.75
C GLY A 36 11.72 3.54 -10.54
N ASP A 37 10.78 3.27 -9.64
CA ASP A 37 11.01 2.33 -8.56
C ASP A 37 11.16 0.90 -9.12
N TRP A 38 12.25 0.24 -8.73
CA TRP A 38 12.38 -1.21 -8.92
C TRP A 38 11.34 -1.97 -8.07
N HIS A 39 11.06 -3.22 -8.44
CA HIS A 39 9.94 -4.01 -7.88
C HIS A 39 9.88 -4.01 -6.34
N GLY A 40 11.02 -4.25 -5.68
CA GLY A 40 11.10 -4.30 -4.22
C GLY A 40 10.90 -2.93 -3.54
N ALA A 41 11.24 -1.83 -4.21
CA ALA A 41 10.93 -0.49 -3.70
C ALA A 41 9.44 -0.20 -3.82
N ALA A 42 8.83 -0.47 -4.99
CA ALA A 42 7.41 -0.23 -5.22
C ALA A 42 6.52 -1.05 -4.26
N GLN A 43 6.84 -2.33 -4.04
CA GLN A 43 6.16 -3.15 -3.03
C GLN A 43 6.36 -2.63 -1.61
N ARG A 44 7.55 -2.12 -1.29
CA ARG A 44 7.82 -1.52 0.02
C ARG A 44 6.98 -0.29 0.29
N HIS A 45 6.84 0.57 -0.70
CA HIS A 45 5.98 1.74 -0.61
C HIS A 45 4.51 1.36 -0.47
N LEU A 46 4.05 0.35 -1.22
CA LEU A 46 2.69 -0.16 -1.10
C LEU A 46 2.42 -0.72 0.31
N PHE A 47 3.24 -1.65 0.82
CA PHE A 47 2.95 -2.24 2.14
C PHE A 47 3.04 -1.21 3.26
N ASN A 48 3.97 -0.23 3.19
CA ASN A 48 4.06 0.83 4.20
C ASN A 48 2.77 1.64 4.27
N ARG A 49 2.17 1.95 3.11
CA ARG A 49 0.88 2.62 3.04
C ARG A 49 -0.25 1.77 3.65
N MET A 50 -0.26 0.47 3.36
CA MET A 50 -1.25 -0.46 3.91
C MET A 50 -1.13 -0.62 5.43
N ILE A 51 0.09 -0.66 5.99
CA ILE A 51 0.31 -0.68 7.44
C ILE A 51 -0.24 0.60 8.07
N GLY A 52 0.04 1.76 7.47
CA GLY A 52 -0.51 3.04 7.93
C GLY A 52 -2.04 3.03 8.00
N GLN A 53 -2.68 2.42 6.99
CA GLN A 53 -4.14 2.36 6.95
C GLN A 53 -4.74 1.32 7.87
N LEU A 54 -4.09 0.17 8.03
CA LEU A 54 -4.47 -0.78 9.07
C LEU A 54 -4.39 -0.15 10.46
N TYR A 55 -3.31 0.60 10.74
CA TYR A 55 -3.15 1.32 11.99
C TYR A 55 -4.28 2.34 12.21
N HIS A 56 -4.62 3.14 11.20
CA HIS A 56 -5.75 4.07 11.26
C HIS A 56 -7.07 3.34 11.56
N CYS A 57 -7.41 2.31 10.79
CA CYS A 57 -8.64 1.54 10.97
C CYS A 57 -8.75 0.92 12.37
N LEU A 58 -7.64 0.39 12.90
CA LEU A 58 -7.61 -0.17 14.25
C LEU A 58 -7.78 0.91 15.33
N GLN A 59 -7.17 2.08 15.14
CA GLN A 59 -7.26 3.19 16.08
C GLN A 59 -8.67 3.82 16.09
N ALA A 60 -9.25 4.04 14.91
CA ALA A 60 -10.59 4.61 14.74
C ALA A 60 -11.71 3.57 14.96
N ARG A 61 -11.38 2.28 14.97
CA ARG A 61 -12.32 1.13 14.99
C ARG A 61 -13.27 1.14 13.79
N GLU A 62 -12.74 1.55 12.63
CA GLU A 62 -13.47 1.63 11.38
C GLU A 62 -13.06 0.51 10.43
N LEU A 63 -13.98 0.14 9.52
CA LEU A 63 -13.68 -0.80 8.46
C LEU A 63 -12.75 -0.16 7.43
N PHE A 64 -11.97 -1.00 6.75
CA PHE A 64 -11.09 -0.56 5.69
C PHE A 64 -11.92 -0.06 4.50
N ASP A 65 -11.64 1.18 4.08
CA ASP A 65 -12.18 1.78 2.87
C ASP A 65 -11.06 2.01 1.85
N GLU A 66 -11.21 1.42 0.67
CA GLU A 66 -10.23 1.51 -0.41
C GLU A 66 -10.09 2.94 -0.97
N HIS A 67 -11.17 3.70 -1.04
CA HIS A 67 -11.15 5.07 -1.56
C HIS A 67 -10.37 6.02 -0.64
N ILE A 68 -10.43 5.77 0.67
CA ILE A 68 -9.65 6.52 1.65
C ILE A 68 -8.20 6.03 1.67
N ALA A 69 -7.99 4.72 1.57
CA ALA A 69 -6.66 4.12 1.53
C ALA A 69 -5.86 4.52 0.30
N PHE A 70 -6.50 4.59 -0.87
CA PHE A 70 -5.89 4.89 -2.17
C PHE A 70 -6.75 5.94 -2.89
N PRO A 71 -6.66 7.22 -2.51
CA PRO A 71 -7.39 8.28 -3.18
C PRO A 71 -6.91 8.34 -4.63
N SER A 72 -7.85 8.25 -5.56
CA SER A 72 -7.58 8.51 -6.96
C SER A 72 -7.29 10.01 -7.13
N GLU A 73 -6.34 10.36 -8.00
CA GLU A 73 -6.05 11.79 -8.28
C GLU A 73 -7.29 12.52 -8.85
N LEU A 74 -8.23 11.78 -9.42
CA LEU A 74 -9.53 12.31 -9.86
C LEU A 74 -10.35 12.90 -8.70
N ALA A 75 -10.21 12.37 -7.48
CA ALA A 75 -10.92 12.85 -6.30
C ALA A 75 -10.16 13.96 -5.55
N ALA A 76 -8.86 14.12 -5.79
CA ALA A 76 -8.03 15.17 -5.15
C ALA A 76 -8.03 16.51 -5.90
N ALA A 77 -8.62 16.55 -7.10
CA ALA A 77 -8.73 17.74 -7.95
C ALA A 77 -10.12 18.39 -7.94
N ALA A 78 -11.03 17.93 -7.07
CA ALA A 78 -12.37 18.48 -6.86
C ALA A 78 -12.45 19.20 -5.51
#